data_AF-A0AAF0UT86-F1
#
_entry.id   AF-A0AAF0UT86-F1
#
_cell.length_a   1.000
_cell.length_b   1.000
_cell.length_c   1.000
_cell.angle_alpha   90.00
_cell.angle_beta   90.00
_cell.angle_gamma   90.00
#
_symmetry.space_group_name_H-M   'P 1'
#
loop_
_entity.id
_entity.type
_entity.pdbx_description
1 polymer ?
#
loop_
_entity_poly.entity_id
_entity_poly.type
_entity_poly.pdbx_seq_one_letter_code
_entity_poly.pdbx_strand_id
1 'polypeptide(L)'
;MRATTMWSPREAISHVNRNVGMEAARIKDFTRMNPLEFHGSKVDEDPQQFIDEMYKIVEVMRFSTVKKAELDTYQLKGVAQI
;
A
#
# COMPACT_ATOMS: atom_id res chain seq x y z
N MET A 1 -18.51 24.26 29.87
CA MET A 1 -18.14 24.58 28.48
C MET A 1 -17.32 23.42 27.94
N ARG A 2 -17.72 22.77 26.85
CA ARG A 2 -16.92 21.72 26.18
C ARG A 2 -16.10 22.40 25.08
N ALA A 3 -14.79 22.40 25.20
CA ALA A 3 -13.89 22.85 24.14
C ALA A 3 -13.72 21.71 23.13
N THR A 4 -14.50 21.74 22.05
CA THR A 4 -14.29 20.84 20.91
C THR A 4 -13.25 21.50 20.01
N THR A 5 -12.00 21.03 20.09
CA THR A 5 -10.95 21.42 19.14
C THR A 5 -11.25 20.80 17.78
N MET A 6 -12.12 21.45 17.01
CA MET A 6 -12.41 21.09 15.63
C MET A 6 -11.42 21.85 14.74
N TRP A 7 -10.54 21.13 14.03
CA TRP A 7 -9.61 21.73 13.07
C TRP A 7 -10.36 22.59 12.06
N SER A 8 -9.74 23.71 11.64
CA SER A 8 -10.36 24.53 10.61
C SER A 8 -10.45 23.74 9.29
N PRO A 9 -11.48 23.99 8.45
CA PRO A 9 -11.63 23.28 7.18
C PRO A 9 -10.38 23.36 6.28
N ARG A 10 -9.64 24.46 6.34
CA ARG A 10 -8.39 24.64 5.59
C ARG A 10 -7.25 23.76 6.09
N GLU A 11 -7.14 23.58 7.40
CA GLU A 11 -6.14 22.69 7.99
C GLU A 11 -6.49 21.23 7.69
N ALA A 12 -7.77 20.85 7.79
CA ALA A 12 -8.22 19.52 7.41
C ALA A 12 -7.87 19.18 5.95
N ILE A 13 -8.14 20.10 5.01
CA ILE A 13 -7.79 19.92 3.59
C ILE A 13 -6.26 19.81 3.40
N SER A 14 -5.48 20.64 4.08
CA SER A 14 -4.01 20.58 4.04
C SER A 14 -3.47 19.24 4.54
N HIS A 15 -4.00 18.73 5.65
CA HIS A 15 -3.64 17.42 6.20
C HIS A 15 -3.98 16.28 5.25
N VAL A 16 -5.16 16.31 4.63
CA VAL A 16 -5.56 15.30 3.63
C VAL A 16 -4.64 15.33 2.42
N ASN A 17 -4.36 16.52 1.85
CA ASN A 17 -3.46 16.65 0.70
C ASN A 17 -2.03 16.19 1.03
N ARG A 18 -1.54 16.47 2.25
CA ARG A 18 -0.24 15.99 2.72
C ARG A 18 -0.19 14.48 2.81
N ASN A 19 -1.25 13.85 3.31
CA ASN A 19 -1.35 12.40 3.41
C ASN A 19 -1.39 11.75 2.03
N VAL A 20 -2.19 12.29 1.10
CA VAL A 20 -2.26 11.80 -0.29
C VAL A 20 -0.90 11.91 -1.00
N GLY A 21 -0.20 13.04 -0.84
CA GLY A 21 1.14 13.20 -1.43
C GLY A 21 2.19 12.24 -0.86
N MET A 22 2.13 11.96 0.44
CA MET A 22 3.02 11.02 1.11
C MET A 22 2.73 9.57 0.71
N GLU A 23 1.46 9.21 0.53
CA GLU A 23 1.07 7.89 0.03
C GLU A 23 1.51 7.68 -1.43
N ALA A 24 1.31 8.67 -2.30
CA ALA A 24 1.77 8.60 -3.70
C ALA A 24 3.29 8.41 -3.80
N ALA A 25 4.06 9.06 -2.91
CA ALA A 25 5.50 8.86 -2.83
C ALA A 25 5.85 7.41 -2.45
N ARG A 26 5.17 6.84 -1.45
CA ARG A 26 5.38 5.45 -1.02
C ARG A 26 5.01 4.43 -2.10
N ILE A 27 3.93 4.64 -2.86
CA ILE A 27 3.58 3.77 -4.00
C ILE A 27 4.71 3.78 -5.04
N LYS A 28 5.22 4.97 -5.37
CA LYS A 28 6.34 5.11 -6.31
C LYS A 28 7.62 4.47 -5.78
N ASP A 29 7.88 4.56 -4.48
CA ASP A 29 9.05 3.90 -3.88
C ASP A 29 8.87 2.38 -3.91
N PHE A 30 7.69 1.86 -3.59
CA PHE A 30 7.35 0.43 -3.69
C PHE A 30 7.58 -0.13 -5.10
N THR A 31 7.11 0.56 -6.14
CA THR A 31 7.32 0.11 -7.54
C THR A 31 8.78 0.18 -7.98
N ARG A 32 9.64 0.94 -7.29
CA ARG A 32 11.08 1.03 -7.56
C ARG A 32 11.93 0.05 -6.76
N MET A 33 11.41 -0.51 -5.67
CA MET A 33 12.18 -1.43 -4.82
C MET A 33 12.39 -2.82 -5.44
N ASN A 34 11.76 -3.11 -6.58
CA ASN A 34 11.79 -4.42 -7.24
C ASN A 34 11.41 -5.53 -6.23
N PRO A 35 10.15 -5.59 -5.78
CA PRO A 35 9.71 -6.59 -4.80
C PRO A 35 9.98 -8.02 -5.27
N LEU A 36 9.92 -8.99 -4.34
CA LEU A 36 10.05 -10.40 -4.69
C LEU A 36 9.21 -10.74 -5.92
N GLU A 37 9.77 -11.54 -6.81
CA GLU A 37 9.06 -12.05 -7.97
C GLU A 37 8.40 -13.39 -7.62
N PHE A 38 7.13 -13.54 -7.96
CA PHE A 38 6.41 -14.81 -7.83
C PHE A 38 5.97 -15.26 -9.22
N HIS A 39 6.54 -16.38 -9.69
CA HIS A 39 6.34 -16.87 -11.05
C HIS A 39 5.18 -17.86 -11.15
N GLY A 40 4.73 -18.42 -10.02
CA GLY A 40 3.66 -19.43 -9.91
C GLY A 40 3.96 -20.76 -10.60
N SER A 41 5.16 -20.91 -11.17
CA SER A 41 5.57 -22.02 -12.03
C SER A 41 6.78 -22.76 -11.51
N LYS A 42 7.48 -22.22 -10.51
CA LYS A 42 8.65 -22.85 -9.89
C LYS A 42 8.21 -23.69 -8.70
N VAL A 43 8.74 -24.91 -8.61
CA VAL A 43 8.34 -25.90 -7.56
C VAL A 43 8.82 -25.52 -6.17
N ASP A 44 9.84 -24.67 -6.08
CA ASP A 44 10.45 -24.15 -4.85
C ASP A 44 9.84 -22.82 -4.40
N GLU A 45 8.91 -22.24 -5.16
CA GLU A 45 8.17 -21.06 -4.73
C GLU A 45 7.16 -21.44 -3.64
N ASP A 46 7.23 -20.73 -2.51
CA ASP A 46 6.23 -20.79 -1.46
C ASP A 46 5.26 -19.59 -1.59
N PRO A 47 3.99 -19.83 -2.01
CA PRO A 47 3.01 -18.77 -2.15
C PRO A 47 2.73 -18.03 -0.84
N GLN A 48 2.80 -18.72 0.31
CA GLN A 48 2.53 -18.12 1.60
C GLN A 48 3.69 -17.21 2.03
N GLN A 49 4.93 -17.64 1.81
CA GLN A 49 6.11 -16.82 2.07
C GLN A 49 6.10 -15.54 1.23
N PHE A 50 5.70 -15.62 -0.05
CA PHE A 50 5.56 -14.44 -0.90
C PHE A 50 4.54 -13.43 -0.35
N ILE A 51 3.35 -13.92 0.06
CA ILE A 51 2.30 -13.09 0.65
C ILE A 51 2.79 -12.42 1.94
N ASP A 52 3.46 -13.18 2.82
CA ASP A 52 3.96 -12.67 4.10
C ASP A 52 5.00 -11.56 3.90
N GLU A 53 5.93 -11.73 2.96
CA GLU A 53 6.93 -10.70 2.62
C GLU A 53 6.29 -9.45 2.01
N MET A 54 5.28 -9.60 1.15
CA MET A 54 4.51 -8.46 0.62
C MET A 54 3.81 -7.67 1.73
N TYR A 55 3.20 -8.36 2.70
CA TYR A 55 2.56 -7.71 3.85
C TYR A 55 3.57 -6.94 4.71
N LYS A 56 4.77 -7.51 4.97
CA LYS A 56 5.82 -6.82 5.72
C LYS A 56 6.27 -5.52 5.03
N ILE A 57 6.47 -5.54 3.72
CA ILE A 57 6.89 -4.35 2.96
C ILE A 57 5.81 -3.27 3.04
N VAL A 58 4.54 -3.64 2.80
CA VAL A 58 3.42 -2.71 2.83
C VAL A 58 3.17 -2.14 4.24
N GLU A 59 3.45 -2.93 5.28
CA GLU A 59 3.40 -2.49 6.68
C GLU A 59 4.52 -1.49 7.02
N VAL A 60 5.78 -1.78 6.63
CA VAL A 60 6.92 -0.88 6.82
C VAL A 60 6.69 0.47 6.13
N MET A 61 6.07 0.46 4.94
CA MET A 61 5.71 1.68 4.22
C MET A 61 4.52 2.44 4.81
N ARG A 62 3.82 1.88 5.81
CA ARG A 62 2.65 2.49 6.46
C ARG A 62 1.54 2.87 5.47
N PHE A 63 1.22 1.99 4.53
CA PHE A 63 0.05 2.18 3.68
C PHE A 63 -1.25 2.12 4.49
N SER A 64 -2.22 2.96 4.13
CA SER A 64 -3.58 2.90 4.69
C SER A 64 -4.31 1.64 4.22
N THR A 65 -5.24 1.12 5.03
CA THR A 65 -5.98 -0.12 4.75
C THR A 65 -6.71 -0.10 3.41
N VAL A 66 -7.23 1.06 3.00
CA VAL A 66 -7.87 1.25 1.68
C VAL A 66 -6.87 1.03 0.54
N LYS A 67 -5.66 1.59 0.65
CA LYS A 67 -4.62 1.43 -0.36
C LYS A 67 -3.97 0.05 -0.36
N LYS A 68 -3.91 -0.64 0.79
CA LYS A 68 -3.54 -2.06 0.84
C LYS A 68 -4.49 -2.89 -0.03
N ALA A 69 -5.80 -2.70 0.13
CA ALA A 69 -6.80 -3.39 -0.70
C ALA A 69 -6.68 -3.05 -2.20
N GLU A 70 -6.41 -1.78 -2.55
CA GLU A 70 -6.16 -1.41 -3.96
C GLU A 70 -4.90 -2.09 -4.54
N LEU A 71 -3.80 -2.18 -3.77
CA LEU A 71 -2.57 -2.87 -4.18
C LEU A 71 -2.82 -4.37 -4.44
N ASP A 72 -3.58 -5.03 -3.58
CA ASP A 72 -3.95 -6.44 -3.76
C ASP A 72 -4.67 -6.63 -5.10
N THR A 73 -5.58 -5.72 -5.46
CA THR A 73 -6.27 -5.76 -6.78
C THR A 73 -5.36 -5.47 -7.97
N TYR A 74 -4.30 -4.68 -7.79
CA TYR A 74 -3.32 -4.39 -8.85
C TYR A 74 -2.47 -5.62 -9.16
N GLN A 75 -2.01 -6.33 -8.14
CA GLN A 75 -1.23 -7.57 -8.29
C GLN A 75 -2.06 -8.70 -8.91
N LEU A 76 -3.32 -8.86 -8.48
CA LEU A 76 -4.24 -9.87 -9.02
C LEU A 76 -4.54 -9.70 -10.52
N LYS A 77 -4.53 -8.47 -11.06
CA LYS A 77 -4.73 -8.20 -12.50
C LYS A 77 -3.53 -8.59 -13.37
N GLY A 78 -2.33 -8.71 -12.81
CA GLY A 78 -1.13 -9.15 -13.54
C GLY A 78 -0.96 -10.67 -13.59
N VAL A 79 -1.51 -11.39 -12.60
CA VAL A 79 -1.39 -12.85 -12.45
C VAL A 79 -2.55 -13.61 -13.12
N ALA A 80 -3.72 -12.98 -13.27
CA ALA A 80 -4.85 -13.57 -13.98
C ALA A 80 -4.74 -13.35 -15.51
N GLN A 81 -3.84 -14.06 -16.18
CA GLN A 81 -4.00 -14.38 -17.59
C GLN A 81 -4.34 -15.87 -17.69
N ILE A 82 -5.57 -16.15 -18.15
CA ILE A 82 -6.03 -17.48 -18.55
C ILE A 82 -5.46 -17.79 -19.93
#